data_AF-A0A7G8E963-F1
#
_entry.id   AF-A0A7G8E963-F1
#
_cell.length_a   1.000
_cell.length_b   1.000
_cell.length_c   1.000
_cell.angle_alpha   90.00
_cell.angle_beta   90.00
_cell.angle_gamma   90.00
#
_symmetry.space_group_name_H-M   'P 1'
#
loop_
_entity.id
_entity.type
_entity.pdbx_description
1 polymer ?
#
loop_
_entity_poly.entity_id
_entity_poly.type
_entity_poly.pdbx_seq_one_letter_code
_entity_poly.pdbx_strand_id
1 'polypeptide(L)'
;MRLFTAALQEEDLVPSDDQLTLDLDPDNEFLWDAASLAKVQGRFEELVDAAAGGELSDYTLRRIGTDLEGFIRQLLQAGELSYNPDGRVQNFSMGLPRTPELL
;
A
#
# COMPACT_ATOMS: atom_id res chain seq x y z
N MET A 1 -1.44 -5.99 -0.33
CA MET A 1 -1.11 -5.17 0.85
C MET A 1 -1.61 -5.83 2.12
N ARG A 2 -0.82 -5.76 3.20
CA ARG A 2 -1.20 -6.17 4.56
C ARG A 2 -0.79 -5.08 5.55
N LEU A 3 -1.68 -4.73 6.46
CA LEU A 3 -1.42 -3.78 7.54
C LEU A 3 -1.38 -4.54 8.86
N PHE A 4 -0.38 -4.26 9.68
CA PHE A 4 -0.18 -4.87 10.99
C PHE A 4 -0.08 -3.77 12.04
N THR A 5 -0.85 -3.88 13.12
CA THR A 5 -0.69 -3.09 14.36
C THR A 5 0.42 -3.68 15.22
N ALA A 6 1.59 -3.79 14.60
CA ALA A 6 2.75 -4.42 15.17
C ALA A 6 4.00 -3.65 14.73
N ALA A 7 4.98 -3.62 15.61
CA ALA A 7 6.32 -3.19 15.32
C ALA A 7 7.10 -4.35 14.68
N LEU A 8 7.81 -4.09 13.58
CA LEU A 8 8.79 -5.05 13.07
C LEU A 8 10.05 -4.98 13.94
N GLN A 9 10.31 -6.01 14.74
CA GLN A 9 11.47 -6.14 15.62
C GLN A 9 12.20 -7.45 15.28
N GLU A 10 13.44 -7.34 14.78
CA GLU A 10 14.29 -8.52 14.46
C GLU A 10 13.58 -9.57 13.59
N GLU A 11 12.85 -9.12 12.56
CA GLU A 11 12.07 -9.95 11.63
C GLU A 11 10.79 -10.58 12.21
N ASP A 12 10.49 -10.32 13.49
CA ASP A 12 9.25 -10.71 14.16
C ASP A 12 8.28 -9.51 14.28
N LEU A 13 6.97 -9.79 14.15
CA LEU A 13 5.92 -8.78 14.32
C LEU A 13 5.46 -8.78 15.78
N VAL A 14 5.91 -7.80 16.55
CA VAL A 14 5.52 -7.63 17.95
C VAL A 14 4.32 -6.68 18.03
N PRO A 15 3.17 -7.09 18.60
CA PRO A 15 2.00 -6.21 18.69
C PRO A 15 2.33 -4.93 19.45
N SER A 16 1.93 -3.79 18.88
CA SER A 16 2.19 -2.46 19.43
C SER A 16 1.01 -1.56 19.14
N ASP A 17 0.52 -0.86 20.16
CA ASP A 17 -0.60 0.08 20.03
C ASP A 17 -0.18 1.39 19.32
N ASP A 18 1.12 1.70 19.31
CA ASP A 18 1.68 2.95 18.79
C ASP A 18 2.40 2.80 17.43
N GLN A 19 2.57 1.58 16.92
CA GLN A 19 3.30 1.31 15.69
C GLN A 19 2.49 0.50 14.69
N LEU A 20 2.55 0.95 13.43
CA LEU A 20 1.91 0.31 12.28
C LEU A 20 2.98 -0.12 11.29
N THR A 21 2.99 -1.40 10.96
CA THR A 21 3.82 -1.96 9.89
C THR A 21 2.96 -2.20 8.66
N LEU A 22 3.43 -1.70 7.51
CA LEU A 22 2.80 -1.88 6.21
C LEU A 22 3.64 -2.84 5.37
N ASP A 23 3.06 -3.95 4.99
CA ASP A 23 3.56 -4.83 3.93
C ASP A 23 2.85 -4.48 2.63
N LEU A 24 3.53 -3.68 1.82
CA LEU A 24 2.97 -3.01 0.65
C LEU A 24 2.57 -4.01 -0.45
N ASP A 25 3.49 -4.91 -0.80
CA ASP A 25 3.37 -5.80 -1.96
C ASP A 25 4.07 -7.16 -1.72
N PRO A 26 3.47 -8.04 -0.90
CA PRO A 26 4.07 -9.34 -0.56
C PRO A 26 4.22 -10.28 -1.75
N ASP A 27 3.40 -10.11 -2.79
CA ASP A 27 3.39 -10.95 -3.98
C ASP A 27 4.35 -10.43 -5.08
N ASN A 28 5.01 -9.28 -4.83
CA ASN A 28 5.87 -8.58 -5.77
C ASN A 28 5.17 -8.35 -7.12
N GLU A 29 3.91 -7.91 -7.04
CA GLU A 29 3.00 -7.69 -8.18
C GLU A 29 3.35 -6.42 -8.96
N PHE A 30 4.00 -5.42 -8.35
CA PHE A 30 4.35 -4.16 -8.98
C PHE A 30 5.85 -3.91 -9.04
N LEU A 31 6.28 -3.14 -10.04
CA LEU A 31 7.65 -2.63 -10.15
C LEU A 31 7.76 -1.35 -9.33
N TRP A 32 8.26 -1.48 -8.10
CA TRP A 32 8.48 -0.36 -7.20
C TRP A 32 9.80 0.34 -7.47
N ASP A 33 9.75 1.61 -7.87
CA ASP A 33 10.91 2.49 -7.88
C ASP A 33 10.95 3.37 -6.61
N ALA A 34 12.09 4.02 -6.37
CA ALA A 34 12.28 4.85 -5.18
C ALA A 34 11.26 6.01 -5.11
N ALA A 35 10.83 6.54 -6.26
CA ALA A 35 9.86 7.64 -6.33
C ALA A 35 8.45 7.18 -5.92
N SER A 36 7.98 6.06 -6.46
CA SER A 36 6.67 5.48 -6.12
C SER A 36 6.62 5.02 -4.68
N LEU A 37 7.70 4.41 -4.17
CA LEU A 37 7.81 4.05 -2.76
C LEU A 37 7.70 5.27 -1.85
N ALA A 38 8.44 6.35 -2.14
CA ALA A 38 8.38 7.57 -1.35
C ALA A 38 6.97 8.20 -1.35
N LYS A 39 6.28 8.16 -2.50
CA LYS A 39 4.89 8.66 -2.61
C LYS A 39 3.92 7.84 -1.76
N VAL A 40 3.99 6.52 -1.84
CA VAL A 40 3.10 5.63 -1.08
C VAL A 40 3.40 5.72 0.41
N GLN A 41 4.68 5.77 0.80
CA GLN A 41 5.08 5.94 2.19
C GLN A 41 4.57 7.28 2.75
N GLY A 42 4.79 8.39 2.04
CA GLY A 42 4.28 9.70 2.47
C GLY A 42 2.76 9.71 2.57
N ARG A 43 2.05 9.07 1.63
CA ARG A 43 0.59 8.95 1.69
C ARG A 43 0.13 8.12 2.89
N PHE A 44 0.85 7.06 3.22
CA PHE A 44 0.58 6.24 4.40
C PHE A 44 0.78 7.05 5.69
N GLU A 45 1.88 7.79 5.81
CA GLU A 45 2.14 8.67 6.96
C GLU A 45 1.03 9.73 7.13
N GLU A 46 0.58 10.38 6.04
CA GLU A 46 -0.54 11.32 6.06
C GLU A 46 -1.84 10.68 6.58
N LEU A 47 -2.13 9.45 6.13
CA LEU A 47 -3.34 8.73 6.53
C LEU A 47 -3.28 8.28 8.00
N VAL A 48 -2.10 7.88 8.48
CA VAL A 48 -1.87 7.52 9.87
C VAL A 48 -1.94 8.76 10.77
N ASP A 49 -1.31 9.87 10.39
CA ASP A 49 -1.36 11.13 11.15
C ASP A 49 -2.79 11.68 11.24
N ALA A 50 -3.54 11.64 10.13
CA ALA A 50 -4.95 12.01 10.12
C ALA A 50 -5.82 11.10 11.03
N ALA A 51 -5.38 9.86 11.26
CA ALA A 51 -6.03 8.91 12.16
C ALA A 51 -5.50 8.96 13.60
N ALA A 52 -4.34 9.57 13.86
CA ALA A 52 -3.63 9.55 15.15
C ALA A 52 -4.38 10.25 16.30
N GLY A 53 -5.45 10.99 16.00
CA GLY A 53 -6.36 11.57 17.00
C GLY A 53 -7.60 10.72 17.31
N GLY A 54 -7.78 9.59 16.63
CA GLY A 54 -8.94 8.69 16.76
C GLY A 54 -8.58 7.34 17.35
N GLU A 55 -9.59 6.50 17.57
CA GLU A 55 -9.38 5.13 18.00
C GLU A 55 -8.78 4.29 16.86
N LEU A 56 -7.65 3.63 17.13
CA LEU A 56 -6.99 2.71 16.20
C LEU A 56 -7.76 1.38 16.16
N SER A 57 -8.92 1.39 15.53
CA SER A 57 -9.78 0.21 15.35
C SER A 57 -9.51 -0.51 14.03
N ASP A 58 -9.96 -1.77 13.90
CA ASP A 58 -9.94 -2.52 12.63
C ASP A 58 -10.58 -1.74 11.47
N TYR A 59 -11.62 -0.93 11.77
CA TYR A 59 -12.27 -0.08 10.78
C TYR A 59 -11.32 1.01 10.26
N THR A 60 -10.59 1.67 11.16
CA THR A 60 -9.59 2.69 10.82
C THR A 60 -8.50 2.10 9.94
N LEU A 61 -7.98 0.92 10.31
CA LEU A 61 -6.96 0.21 9.52
C LEU A 61 -7.47 -0.16 8.12
N ARG A 62 -8.69 -0.69 8.04
CA ARG A 62 -9.31 -1.06 6.76
C ARG A 62 -9.55 0.14 5.86
N ARG A 63 -9.89 1.30 6.45
CA ARG A 63 -10.03 2.57 5.74
C ARG A 63 -8.69 3.03 5.18
N ILE A 64 -7.64 3.07 6.00
CA ILE A 64 -6.27 3.43 5.56
C ILE A 64 -5.83 2.52 4.40
N GLY A 65 -6.03 1.20 4.54
CA GLY A 65 -5.72 0.25 3.47
C GLY A 65 -6.50 0.55 2.17
N THR A 66 -7.79 0.84 2.25
CA THR A 66 -8.63 1.16 1.08
C THR A 66 -8.16 2.45 0.38
N ASP A 67 -7.86 3.49 1.16
CA ASP A 67 -7.34 4.76 0.63
C ASP A 67 -5.98 4.56 -0.05
N LEU A 68 -5.10 3.74 0.54
CA LEU A 68 -3.78 3.46 0.00
C LEU A 68 -3.85 2.60 -1.27
N GLU A 69 -4.72 1.59 -1.32
CA GLU A 69 -5.01 0.83 -2.55
C GLU A 69 -5.55 1.74 -3.67
N GLY A 70 -6.43 2.68 -3.32
CA GLY A 70 -6.92 3.70 -4.25
C GLY A 70 -5.79 4.56 -4.82
N PHE A 71 -4.86 4.98 -3.97
CA PHE A 71 -3.69 5.75 -4.38
C PHE A 71 -2.75 4.94 -5.29
N ILE A 72 -2.48 3.68 -4.97
CA ILE A 72 -1.68 2.78 -5.83
C ILE A 72 -2.33 2.62 -7.21
N ARG A 73 -3.66 2.47 -7.26
CA ARG A 73 -4.40 2.43 -8.53
C ARG A 73 -4.25 3.73 -9.32
N GLN A 74 -4.23 4.89 -8.66
CA GLN A 74 -3.98 6.18 -9.32
C GLN A 74 -2.57 6.24 -9.91
N LEU A 75 -1.54 5.79 -9.17
CA LEU A 75 -0.16 5.72 -9.68
C LEU A 75 -0.05 4.80 -10.90
N LEU A 76 -0.75 3.66 -10.87
CA LEU A 76 -0.82 2.72 -11.99
C LEU A 76 -1.49 3.36 -13.22
N GLN A 77 -2.60 4.09 -13.04
CA GLN A 77 -3.30 4.78 -14.12
C GLN A 77 -2.49 5.96 -14.69
N ALA A 78 -1.70 6.63 -13.85
CA ALA A 78 -0.80 7.70 -14.24
C ALA A 78 0.47 7.18 -14.96
N GLY A 79 0.69 5.86 -14.97
CA GLY A 79 1.90 5.24 -15.54
C GLY A 79 3.15 5.41 -14.67
N GLU A 80 2.99 5.87 -13.43
CA GLU A 80 4.08 6.02 -12.46
C GLU A 80 4.44 4.69 -11.79
N LEU A 81 3.48 3.78 -11.72
CA LEU A 81 3.66 2.40 -11.28
C LEU A 81 3.31 1.45 -12.42
N SER A 82 3.95 0.28 -12.47
CA SER A 82 3.67 -0.76 -13.47
C SER A 82 3.60 -2.13 -12.83
N TYR A 83 2.83 -3.04 -13.43
CA TYR A 83 2.84 -4.45 -13.01
C TYR A 83 4.21 -5.08 -13.29
N ASN A 84 4.65 -5.93 -12.38
CA ASN A 84 5.83 -6.75 -12.53
C ASN A 84 5.51 -7.99 -13.38
N PRO A 85 6.03 -8.07 -14.63
CA PRO A 85 5.80 -9.23 -15.47
C PRO A 85 6.46 -10.51 -14.93
N ASP A 86 7.52 -10.36 -14.12
CA ASP A 86 8.24 -11.46 -13.47
C ASP A 86 7.62 -11.85 -12.12
N GLY A 87 6.50 -11.23 -11.74
CA GLY A 87 5.74 -11.56 -10.54
C GLY A 87 5.29 -13.02 -10.54
N ARG A 88 5.35 -13.67 -9.37
CA ARG A 88 5.06 -15.11 -9.23
C ARG A 88 3.66 -15.48 -9.71
N VAL A 89 2.70 -14.57 -9.56
CA VAL A 89 1.33 -14.71 -10.06
C VAL A 89 0.86 -13.37 -10.62
N GLN A 90 0.41 -13.36 -11.88
CA GLN A 90 -0.17 -12.19 -12.53
C GLN A 90 -1.69 -12.18 -12.34
N ASN A 91 -2.15 -11.71 -11.19
CA ASN A 91 -3.58 -11.64 -10.88
C ASN A 91 -4.22 -10.31 -11.30
N PHE A 92 -3.42 -9.27 -11.60
CA PHE A 92 -3.90 -7.93 -11.91
C PHE A 92 -4.91 -7.43 -10.87
N SER A 93 -4.53 -7.52 -9.60
CA SER A 93 -5.40 -7.27 -8.44
C SER A 93 -6.00 -5.85 -8.47
N MET A 94 -5.31 -4.90 -9.12
CA MET A 94 -5.75 -3.51 -9.26
C MET A 94 -6.42 -3.19 -10.61
N GLY A 95 -6.75 -4.22 -11.38
CA GLY A 95 -7.35 -4.14 -12.70
C GLY A 95 -6.30 -4.20 -13.82
N LEU A 96 -6.73 -4.63 -15.02
CA LEU A 96 -5.83 -4.73 -16.17
C LEU A 96 -5.20 -3.38 -16.50
N PRO A 97 -3.91 -3.34 -16.91
CA PRO A 97 -3.29 -2.14 -17.41
C PRO A 97 -4.10 -1.61 -18.60
N ARG A 98 -4.52 -0.35 -18.52
CA ARG A 98 -5.27 0.32 -19.60
C ARG A 98 -4.36 1.34 -20.27
N THR A 99 -4.41 1.41 -21.59
CA THR A 99 -3.84 2.54 -22.32
C THR A 99 -4.73 3.78 -22.14
N PRO A 100 -4.14 4.99 -22.09
CA PRO A 100 -4.89 6.24 -21.88
C PRO A 100 -5.93 6.54 -22.96
N GLU A 101 -5.91 5.83 -24.10
CA GLU A 101 -6.86 5.96 -25.20
C GLU A 101 -8.25 5.33 -24.90
N LEU A 102 -8.41 4.64 -23.77
CA LEU A 102 -9.65 3.95 -23.36
C LEU A 102 -10.41 4.64 -22.20
N LEU A 103 -10.12 5.93 -21.96
CA LEU A 103 -10.75 6.75 -20.90
C LEU A 103 -11.88 7.64 -21.44
#